data_AF-X1L335-F1
#
_entry.id   AF-X1L335-F1
#
_cell.length_a   1.000
_cell.length_b   1.000
_cell.length_c   1.000
_cell.angle_alpha   90.00
_cell.angle_beta   90.00
_cell.angle_gamma   90.00
#
_symmetry.space_group_name_H-M   'P 1'
#
loop_
_entity.id
_entity.type
_entity.pdbx_description
1 polymer ?
#
loop_
_entity_poly.entity_id
_entity_poly.type
_entity_poly.pdbx_seq_one_letter_code
_entity_poly.pdbx_strand_id
1 'polypeptide(L)'
;MESTGGSDPVVTVNGVGYVKHRTKNTNFAILVSTAFTEPFHEPIAYGKYLARLTNLISGGVLVQRLGDLMDGRRSTEARLKHSLVEPSLKAATPGDLSFALPYRYLKSIVEMLQAMDKLAPGVASPHTLL
;
A
#
# COMPACT_ATOMS: atom_id res chain seq x y z
N MET A 1 -8.15 -7.39 7.82
CA MET A 1 -7.96 -8.01 6.51
C MET A 1 -9.32 -8.49 6.05
N GLU A 2 -9.61 -8.32 4.77
CA GLU A 2 -10.85 -8.78 4.15
C GLU A 2 -10.49 -9.75 3.03
N SER A 3 -11.36 -10.72 2.74
CA SER A 3 -11.20 -11.66 1.63
C SER A 3 -12.31 -11.43 0.61
N THR A 4 -11.98 -11.34 -0.67
CA THR A 4 -12.96 -10.97 -1.71
C THR A 4 -13.98 -12.06 -2.09
N GLY A 5 -13.95 -13.24 -1.47
CA GLY A 5 -14.81 -14.37 -1.85
C GLY A 5 -14.61 -14.85 -3.31
N GLY A 6 -15.41 -15.83 -3.74
CA GLY A 6 -15.37 -16.39 -5.10
C GLY A 6 -14.30 -17.48 -5.32
N SER A 7 -14.09 -17.87 -6.58
CA SER A 7 -13.15 -18.95 -6.98
C SER A 7 -11.68 -18.63 -6.69
N ASP A 8 -11.36 -17.34 -6.62
CA ASP A 8 -9.99 -16.82 -6.54
C ASP A 8 -9.92 -15.68 -5.51
N PRO A 9 -10.10 -15.97 -4.22
CA PRO A 9 -10.12 -14.95 -3.18
C PRO A 9 -8.75 -14.27 -3.06
N VAL A 10 -8.77 -12.95 -2.90
CA VAL A 10 -7.59 -12.15 -2.52
C VAL A 10 -7.79 -11.55 -1.15
N VAL A 11 -6.69 -11.34 -0.44
CA VAL A 11 -6.66 -10.63 0.83
C VAL A 11 -6.44 -9.14 0.55
N THR A 12 -7.34 -8.31 1.04
CA THR A 12 -7.32 -6.86 0.90
C THR A 12 -7.27 -6.15 2.25
N VAL A 13 -6.98 -4.85 2.21
CA VAL A 13 -7.04 -3.95 3.35
C VAL A 13 -8.02 -2.83 3.12
N ASN A 14 -8.55 -2.32 4.23
CA ASN A 14 -9.41 -1.15 4.26
C ASN A 14 -9.09 -0.31 5.51
N GLY A 15 -9.50 0.95 5.50
CA GLY A 15 -9.39 1.87 6.63
C GLY A 15 -10.62 1.80 7.54
N VAL A 16 -10.39 1.89 8.86
CA VAL A 16 -11.46 1.98 9.87
C VAL A 16 -11.11 3.09 10.86
N GLY A 17 -12.12 3.89 11.24
CA GLY A 17 -12.03 4.89 12.29
C GLY A 17 -13.10 4.66 13.36
N TYR A 18 -12.75 4.94 14.63
CA TYR A 18 -13.68 4.80 15.76
C TYR A 18 -14.01 6.17 16.36
N VAL A 19 -15.28 6.40 16.70
CA VAL A 19 -15.72 7.66 17.33
C VAL A 19 -15.14 7.83 18.74
N LYS A 20 -15.04 6.73 19.51
CA LYS A 20 -14.65 6.76 20.92
C LYS A 20 -13.19 6.37 21.18
N HIS A 21 -12.54 5.66 20.25
CA HIS A 21 -11.19 5.13 20.45
C HIS A 21 -10.22 5.78 19.46
N ARG A 22 -9.31 6.61 19.97
CA ARG A 22 -8.30 7.28 19.15
C ARG A 22 -7.05 6.42 19.02
N THR A 23 -6.59 6.23 17.80
CA THR A 23 -5.31 5.58 17.49
C THR A 23 -4.21 6.62 17.34
N LYS A 24 -2.95 6.18 17.45
CA LYS A 24 -1.78 7.03 17.17
C LYS A 24 -1.59 7.34 15.69
N ASN A 25 -2.15 6.50 14.81
CA ASN A 25 -2.00 6.63 13.37
C ASN A 25 -3.26 7.24 12.75
N THR A 26 -3.04 8.09 11.75
CA THR A 26 -4.03 8.46 10.74
C THR A 26 -3.78 7.63 9.48
N ASN A 27 -4.84 7.15 8.84
CA ASN A 27 -4.74 6.45 7.56
C ASN A 27 -5.74 7.04 6.57
N PHE A 28 -5.41 6.92 5.28
CA PHE A 28 -6.27 7.28 4.17
C PHE A 28 -5.85 6.44 2.95
N ALA A 29 -6.74 6.30 1.98
CA ALA A 29 -6.45 5.59 0.74
C ALA A 29 -5.96 6.55 -0.34
N ILE A 30 -4.88 6.19 -1.02
CA ILE A 30 -4.47 6.81 -2.30
C ILE A 30 -4.87 5.85 -3.41
N LEU A 31 -5.65 6.35 -4.36
CA LEU A 31 -6.14 5.58 -5.50
C LEU A 31 -5.55 6.15 -6.78
N VAL A 32 -5.00 5.29 -7.62
CA VAL A 32 -4.53 5.65 -8.96
C VAL A 32 -5.56 5.16 -9.98
N SER A 33 -6.28 6.11 -10.60
CA SER A 33 -7.23 5.81 -11.66
C SER A 33 -6.50 5.55 -12.98
N THR A 34 -6.82 4.45 -13.65
CA THR A 34 -6.29 4.12 -14.98
C THR A 34 -7.43 3.80 -15.92
N ALA A 35 -7.46 4.47 -17.08
CA ALA A 35 -8.32 4.09 -18.18
C ALA A 35 -7.54 3.13 -19.10
N PHE A 36 -8.10 1.95 -19.32
CA PHE A 36 -7.59 1.02 -20.32
C PHE A 36 -8.21 1.32 -21.68
N THR A 37 -7.46 1.05 -22.74
CA THR A 37 -7.90 1.15 -24.12
C THR A 37 -7.86 -0.22 -24.77
N GLU A 38 -8.50 -0.34 -25.93
CA GLU A 38 -8.39 -1.53 -26.77
C GLU A 38 -6.92 -1.97 -26.98
N PRO A 39 -6.65 -3.29 -27.04
CA PRO A 39 -7.62 -4.41 -27.09
C PRO A 39 -8.11 -4.91 -25.70
N PHE A 40 -7.71 -4.25 -24.61
CA PHE A 40 -7.96 -4.77 -23.26
C PHE A 40 -9.30 -4.28 -22.67
N HIS A 41 -10.09 -5.22 -22.12
CA HIS A 41 -11.45 -4.95 -21.64
C HIS A 41 -11.78 -5.64 -20.30
N GLU A 42 -10.78 -6.09 -19.53
CA GLU A 42 -10.99 -6.81 -18.26
C GLU A 42 -10.35 -6.12 -17.02
N PRO A 43 -10.62 -4.83 -16.74
CA PRO A 43 -9.93 -4.07 -15.69
C PRO A 43 -10.07 -4.68 -14.28
N ILE A 44 -11.20 -5.33 -13.99
CA ILE A 44 -11.43 -6.03 -12.72
C ILE A 44 -10.46 -7.21 -12.58
N ALA A 45 -10.27 -7.99 -13.65
CA ALA A 45 -9.34 -9.11 -13.65
C ALA A 45 -7.90 -8.61 -13.41
N TYR A 46 -7.50 -7.54 -14.10
CA TYR A 46 -6.20 -6.91 -13.89
C TYR A 46 -5.96 -6.51 -12.43
N GLY A 47 -6.91 -5.82 -11.80
CA GLY A 47 -6.82 -5.46 -10.38
C GLY A 47 -6.70 -6.68 -9.47
N LYS A 48 -7.49 -7.74 -9.73
CA LYS A 48 -7.39 -9.01 -9.00
C LYS A 48 -6.02 -9.65 -9.17
N TYR A 49 -5.44 -9.65 -10.38
CA TYR A 49 -4.11 -10.21 -10.62
C TYR A 49 -3.01 -9.48 -9.83
N LEU A 50 -3.07 -8.15 -9.75
CA LEU A 50 -2.13 -7.38 -8.92
C LEU A 50 -2.29 -7.71 -7.43
N ALA A 51 -3.53 -7.83 -6.95
CA ALA A 51 -3.81 -8.21 -5.56
C ALA A 51 -3.29 -9.63 -5.26
N ARG A 52 -3.51 -10.59 -6.17
CA ARG A 52 -2.97 -11.96 -6.06
C ARG A 52 -1.45 -11.98 -6.03
N LEU A 53 -0.80 -11.23 -6.93
CA LEU A 53 0.67 -11.13 -6.95
C LEU A 53 1.19 -10.59 -5.62
N THR A 54 0.53 -9.54 -5.09
CA THR A 54 0.85 -8.96 -3.78
C THR A 54 0.70 -10.00 -2.66
N ASN A 55 -0.42 -10.72 -2.62
CA ASN A 55 -0.65 -11.76 -1.61
C ASN A 55 0.34 -12.93 -1.74
N LEU A 56 0.74 -13.30 -2.97
CA LEU A 56 1.70 -14.39 -3.22
C LEU A 56 3.08 -14.06 -2.64
N ILE A 57 3.59 -12.84 -2.86
CA ILE A 57 4.93 -12.47 -2.41
C ILE A 57 4.99 -12.11 -0.91
N SER A 58 3.86 -11.72 -0.32
CA SER A 58 3.78 -11.30 1.08
C SER A 58 3.18 -12.36 2.01
N GLY A 59 2.43 -13.33 1.49
CA GLY A 59 1.58 -14.22 2.28
C GLY A 59 0.31 -13.53 2.82
N GLY A 60 0.03 -12.28 2.43
CA GLY A 60 -1.12 -11.53 2.93
C GLY A 60 -1.08 -10.07 2.46
N VAL A 61 -0.95 -9.15 3.43
CA VAL A 61 -0.87 -7.71 3.15
C VAL A 61 0.59 -7.29 3.18
N LEU A 62 1.04 -6.60 2.14
CA LEU A 62 2.38 -6.03 2.08
C LEU A 62 2.41 -4.65 2.77
N VAL A 63 3.49 -4.34 3.48
CA VAL A 63 3.77 -3.00 3.98
C VAL A 63 5.18 -2.57 3.62
N GLN A 64 5.36 -1.30 3.25
CA GLN A 64 6.67 -0.72 2.97
C GLN A 64 6.77 0.71 3.51
N ARG A 65 7.92 1.07 4.10
CA ARG A 65 8.19 2.46 4.46
C ARG A 65 8.44 3.26 3.18
N LEU A 66 7.85 4.45 3.07
CA LEU A 66 8.06 5.34 1.94
C LEU A 66 9.54 5.61 1.70
N GLY A 67 10.34 5.81 2.76
CA GLY A 67 11.78 6.00 2.62
C GLY A 67 12.50 4.79 2.01
N ASP A 68 12.10 3.56 2.36
CA ASP A 68 12.69 2.37 1.75
C ASP A 68 12.29 2.25 0.26
N LEU A 69 11.04 2.58 -0.09
CA LEU A 69 10.60 2.64 -1.48
C LEU A 69 11.41 3.66 -2.31
N MET A 70 11.61 4.87 -1.75
CA MET A 70 12.40 5.94 -2.40
C MET A 70 13.88 5.55 -2.58
N ASP A 71 14.43 4.79 -1.64
CA ASP A 71 15.78 4.24 -1.70
C ASP A 71 15.88 3.00 -2.64
N GLY A 72 14.77 2.58 -3.26
CA GLY A 72 14.73 1.41 -4.14
C GLY A 72 14.99 0.10 -3.42
N ARG A 73 14.57 -0.02 -2.15
CA ARG A 73 14.82 -1.20 -1.33
C ARG A 73 13.57 -1.69 -0.59
N ARG A 74 13.61 -2.98 -0.27
CA ARG A 74 12.65 -3.66 0.59
C ARG A 74 12.67 -3.13 2.04
N SER A 75 11.50 -2.98 2.64
CA SER A 75 11.36 -2.88 4.10
C SER A 75 11.52 -4.25 4.76
N THR A 76 12.11 -4.28 5.96
CA THR A 76 12.30 -5.49 6.76
C THR A 76 11.71 -5.31 8.15
N GLU A 77 11.50 -6.40 8.88
CA GLU A 77 11.04 -6.37 10.27
C GLU A 77 11.91 -5.46 11.15
N ALA A 78 13.24 -5.56 11.03
CA ALA A 78 14.16 -4.70 11.77
C ALA A 78 13.94 -3.21 11.43
N ARG A 79 13.76 -2.89 10.15
CA ARG A 79 13.51 -1.51 9.70
C ARG A 79 12.18 -0.95 10.20
N LEU A 80 11.14 -1.77 10.25
CA LEU A 80 9.85 -1.37 10.80
C LEU A 80 9.93 -1.15 12.31
N LYS A 81 10.66 -1.99 13.05
CA LYS A 81 10.90 -1.81 14.50
C LYS A 81 11.64 -0.52 14.84
N HIS A 82 12.46 -0.01 13.92
CA HIS A 82 13.15 1.27 14.06
C HIS A 82 12.39 2.45 13.42
N SER A 83 11.15 2.26 12.98
CA SER A 83 10.32 3.32 12.42
C SER A 83 9.62 4.12 13.52
N LEU A 84 9.41 5.41 13.30
CA LEU A 84 8.60 6.26 14.18
C LEU A 84 7.10 5.90 14.13
N VAL A 85 6.66 5.29 13.03
CA VAL A 85 5.29 4.83 12.81
C VAL A 85 5.27 3.31 12.82
N GLU A 86 4.41 2.74 13.67
CA GLU A 86 4.15 1.31 13.69
C GLU A 86 2.93 0.95 12.84
N PRO A 87 2.95 -0.17 12.10
CA PRO A 87 1.74 -0.67 11.42
C PRO A 87 0.60 -0.89 12.43
N SER A 88 -0.60 -0.41 12.09
CA SER A 88 -1.82 -0.72 12.85
C SER A 88 -2.30 -2.14 12.56
N LEU A 89 -2.12 -2.62 11.33
CA LEU A 89 -2.33 -4.02 10.95
C LEU A 89 -1.09 -4.85 11.28
N LYS A 90 -1.08 -5.49 12.45
CA LYS A 90 0.09 -6.25 12.95
C LYS A 90 0.46 -7.49 12.12
N ALA A 91 -0.47 -7.98 11.30
CA ALA A 91 -0.25 -9.12 10.42
C ALA A 91 0.20 -8.70 9.00
N ALA A 92 0.51 -7.42 8.77
CA ALA A 92 1.12 -6.98 7.52
C ALA A 92 2.60 -7.40 7.45
N THR A 93 3.04 -7.82 6.27
CA THR A 93 4.37 -8.35 6.02
C THR A 93 5.26 -7.30 5.36
N PRO A 94 6.44 -6.98 5.93
CA PRO A 94 7.36 -6.04 5.32
C PRO A 94 7.91 -6.55 4.00
N GLY A 95 7.86 -5.70 2.97
CA GLY A 95 8.24 -6.09 1.62
C GLY A 95 8.61 -4.92 0.71
N ASP A 96 8.44 -5.16 -0.59
CA ASP A 96 8.76 -4.21 -1.65
C ASP A 96 7.62 -4.15 -2.67
N LEU A 97 6.92 -3.02 -2.69
CA LEU A 97 5.78 -2.77 -3.56
C LEU A 97 6.17 -2.79 -5.04
N SER A 98 7.44 -2.55 -5.37
CA SER A 98 7.95 -2.57 -6.75
C SER A 98 7.87 -3.94 -7.42
N PHE A 99 7.79 -5.03 -6.64
CA PHE A 99 7.56 -6.36 -7.18
C PHE A 99 6.09 -6.68 -7.50
N ALA A 100 5.15 -5.90 -6.96
CA ALA A 100 3.72 -6.16 -7.11
C ALA A 100 2.99 -5.12 -7.97
N LEU A 101 3.41 -3.86 -7.91
CA LEU A 101 2.74 -2.76 -8.59
C LEU A 101 3.55 -2.29 -9.81
N PRO A 102 2.88 -2.03 -10.96
CA PRO A 102 3.53 -1.37 -12.08
C PRO A 102 4.15 -0.03 -11.68
N TYR A 103 5.32 0.26 -12.24
CA TYR A 103 6.07 1.48 -11.96
C TYR A 103 5.24 2.77 -12.09
N ARG A 104 4.34 2.85 -13.08
CA ARG A 104 3.47 4.02 -13.27
C ARG A 104 2.61 4.30 -12.04
N TYR A 105 2.08 3.27 -11.38
CA TYR A 105 1.22 3.44 -10.21
C TYR A 105 2.04 3.88 -8.99
N LEU A 106 3.20 3.26 -8.79
CA LEU A 106 4.12 3.64 -7.72
C LEU A 106 4.57 5.08 -7.86
N LYS A 107 4.93 5.49 -9.08
CA LYS A 107 5.29 6.87 -9.39
C LYS A 107 4.15 7.83 -9.06
N SER A 108 2.93 7.55 -9.49
CA SER A 108 1.77 8.39 -9.17
C SER A 108 1.48 8.48 -7.66
N ILE A 109 1.62 7.38 -6.92
CA ILE A 109 1.46 7.37 -5.45
C ILE A 109 2.51 8.26 -4.79
N VAL A 110 3.78 8.11 -5.18
CA VAL A 110 4.89 8.90 -4.65
C VAL A 110 4.72 10.39 -4.96
N GLU A 111 4.39 10.74 -6.21
CA GLU A 111 4.16 12.14 -6.62
C GLU A 111 2.98 12.76 -5.86
N MET A 112 1.91 11.99 -5.63
CA MET A 112 0.76 12.44 -4.82
C MET A 112 1.17 12.69 -3.37
N LEU A 113 1.92 11.79 -2.73
CA LEU A 113 2.40 11.97 -1.36
C LEU A 113 3.29 13.22 -1.25
N GLN A 114 4.21 13.41 -2.20
CA GLN A 114 5.07 14.60 -2.25
C GLN A 114 4.27 15.89 -2.46
N ALA A 115 3.20 15.86 -3.26
CA ALA A 115 2.31 17.00 -3.42
C ALA A 115 1.51 17.28 -2.14
N MET A 116 0.99 16.24 -1.49
CA MET A 116 0.28 16.35 -0.22
C MET A 116 1.16 16.89 0.90
N ASP A 117 2.45 16.56 0.92
CA ASP A 117 3.39 17.04 1.93
C ASP A 117 3.51 18.58 1.94
N LYS A 118 3.28 19.23 0.80
CA LYS A 118 3.23 20.70 0.71
C LYS A 118 2.01 21.31 1.41
N LEU A 119 0.93 20.53 1.55
CA LEU A 119 -0.33 20.96 2.19
C LEU A 119 -0.39 20.50 3.65
N ALA A 120 0.11 19.29 3.92
CA ALA A 120 0.17 18.66 5.23
C ALA A 120 1.59 18.13 5.46
N PRO A 121 2.51 18.97 5.98
CA PRO A 121 3.90 18.59 6.18
C PRO A 121 4.05 17.34 7.04
N GLY A 122 4.86 16.40 6.56
CA GLY A 122 5.11 15.10 7.19
C GLY A 122 4.37 13.93 6.54
N VAL A 123 3.43 14.16 5.63
CA VAL A 123 2.76 13.10 4.87
C VAL A 123 3.75 12.28 4.05
N ALA A 124 4.75 12.92 3.43
CA ALA A 124 5.80 12.23 2.67
C ALA A 124 7.06 11.93 3.52
N SER A 125 6.90 11.75 4.84
CA SER A 125 8.01 11.34 5.70
C SER A 125 8.60 9.99 5.27
N PRO A 126 9.93 9.77 5.39
CA PRO A 126 10.52 8.44 5.21
C PRO A 126 9.90 7.34 6.10
N HIS A 127 9.25 7.73 7.20
CA HIS A 127 8.56 6.83 8.12
C HIS A 127 7.10 6.54 7.76
N THR A 128 6.53 7.21 6.76
CA THR A 128 5.18 6.93 6.26
C THR A 128 5.11 5.48 5.80
N LEU A 129 4.08 4.77 6.23
CA LEU A 129 3.84 3.37 5.86
C LEU A 129 2.85 3.31 4.70
N LEU A 130 3.24 2.56 3.67
CA LEU A 130 2.44 2.20 2.50
C LEU A 130 1.96 0.76 2.63
#